data_AF-A0A0A8HU48-F1
#
_entry.id   AF-A0A0A8HU48-F1
#
_cell.length_a   1.000
_cell.length_b   1.000
_cell.length_c   1.000
_cell.angle_alpha   90.00
_cell.angle_beta   90.00
_cell.angle_gamma   90.00
#
_symmetry.space_group_name_H-M   'P 1'
#
loop_
_entity.id
_entity.type
_entity.pdbx_description
1 polymer ?
#
loop_
_entity_poly.entity_id
_entity_poly.type
_entity_poly.pdbx_seq_one_letter_code
_entity_poly.pdbx_strand_id
1 'polypeptide(L)'
;MAIASNMPLPRIFIMFKEKGINALCTGEKFGKKDEKIAIFITKGALDFFNKEELQAVIGHEFSHAFHKDVVLNLKLFSLIFALNCISLIGDIVLRSLSKTKTSNSKDHNKALAVLGAIALVFFILGALGTLFARILQACISRQKEYLADVSSVQYIEIHKL
;
A
#
# COMPACT_ATOMS: atom_id res chain seq x y z
N MET A 1 -7.71 -9.16 -22.96
CA MET A 1 -6.85 -9.02 -21.77
C MET A 1 -6.90 -10.22 -20.84
N ALA A 2 -8.05 -10.63 -20.28
CA ALA A 2 -8.14 -11.78 -19.36
C ALA A 2 -7.68 -13.11 -19.99
N ILE A 3 -8.08 -13.38 -21.24
CA ILE A 3 -7.67 -14.57 -21.99
C ILE A 3 -6.15 -14.56 -22.26
N ALA A 4 -5.61 -13.41 -22.67
CA ALA A 4 -4.17 -13.24 -22.96
C ALA A 4 -3.27 -13.34 -21.72
N SER A 5 -3.80 -13.07 -20.53
CA SER A 5 -3.08 -13.14 -19.26
C SER A 5 -3.35 -14.44 -18.48
N ASN A 6 -4.12 -15.38 -19.06
CA ASN A 6 -4.57 -16.62 -18.43
C ASN A 6 -5.19 -16.40 -17.03
N MET A 7 -5.95 -15.30 -16.89
CA MET A 7 -6.63 -14.93 -15.65
C MET A 7 -8.14 -15.13 -15.76
N PRO A 8 -8.81 -15.48 -14.66
CA PRO A 8 -10.27 -15.55 -14.66
C PRO A 8 -10.85 -14.18 -15.04
N LEU A 9 -11.93 -14.21 -15.83
CA LEU A 9 -12.60 -13.00 -16.32
C LEU A 9 -13.02 -12.11 -15.13
N PRO A 10 -12.55 -10.85 -15.08
CA PRO A 10 -12.91 -9.96 -14.00
C PRO A 10 -14.38 -9.54 -14.11
N ARG A 11 -15.04 -9.39 -12.96
CA ARG A 11 -16.41 -8.89 -12.91
C ARG A 11 -16.42 -7.37 -13.05
N ILE A 12 -17.20 -6.84 -13.99
CA ILE A 12 -17.28 -5.41 -14.25
C ILE A 12 -18.49 -4.81 -13.53
N PHE A 13 -18.28 -3.72 -12.81
CA PHE A 13 -19.30 -2.94 -12.13
C PHE A 13 -19.28 -1.50 -12.65
N ILE A 14 -20.46 -0.95 -12.88
CA ILE A 14 -20.62 0.42 -13.34
C ILE A 14 -21.24 1.25 -12.21
N MET A 15 -20.54 2.31 -11.81
CA MET A 15 -21.02 3.25 -10.79
C MET A 15 -21.83 4.36 -11.46
N PHE A 16 -23.11 4.08 -11.72
CA PHE A 16 -24.01 4.99 -12.45
C PHE A 16 -24.23 6.36 -11.80
N LYS A 17 -24.05 6.47 -10.47
CA LYS A 17 -24.24 7.70 -9.71
C LYS A 17 -22.96 8.56 -9.60
N GLU A 18 -21.82 8.02 -10.02
CA GLU A 18 -20.53 8.69 -9.86
C GLU A 18 -20.13 9.43 -11.14
N LYS A 19 -20.02 10.77 -11.04
CA LYS A 19 -19.67 11.64 -12.17
C LYS A 19 -18.17 11.88 -12.33
N GLY A 20 -17.36 11.52 -11.33
CA GLY A 20 -15.90 11.56 -11.46
C GLY A 20 -15.41 10.65 -12.59
N ILE A 21 -14.25 10.97 -13.17
CA ILE A 21 -13.61 10.17 -14.22
C ILE A 21 -12.63 9.22 -13.51
N ASN A 22 -13.01 7.97 -13.29
CA ASN A 22 -12.16 6.99 -12.64
C ASN A 22 -12.48 5.54 -13.05
N ALA A 23 -11.47 4.67 -12.98
CA ALA A 23 -11.61 3.23 -13.05
C ALA A 23 -10.70 2.60 -11.98
N LEU A 24 -11.16 1.53 -11.33
CA LEU A 24 -10.41 0.89 -10.26
C LEU A 24 -10.55 -0.62 -10.34
N CYS A 25 -9.46 -1.31 -10.04
CA CYS A 25 -9.41 -2.76 -9.96
C CYS A 25 -9.27 -3.26 -8.51
N THR A 26 -9.92 -4.36 -8.16
CA THR A 26 -9.75 -5.00 -6.85
C THR A 26 -8.50 -5.87 -6.82
N GLY A 27 -7.91 -6.00 -5.64
CA GLY A 27 -6.87 -7.01 -5.39
C GLY A 27 -7.39 -8.45 -5.46
N GLU A 28 -6.47 -9.41 -5.30
CA GLU A 28 -6.79 -10.83 -5.36
C GLU A 28 -7.72 -11.25 -4.21
N LYS A 29 -8.88 -11.82 -4.56
CA LYS A 29 -9.98 -12.35 -3.71
C LYS A 29 -11.25 -11.49 -3.69
N PHE A 30 -11.74 -11.13 -4.87
CA PHE A 30 -13.10 -10.64 -5.00
C PHE A 30 -14.09 -11.81 -5.05
N GLY A 31 -14.87 -12.08 -4.00
CA GLY A 31 -15.99 -13.05 -4.09
C GLY A 31 -15.62 -14.53 -3.88
N LYS A 32 -16.35 -15.46 -4.52
CA LYS A 32 -16.23 -16.92 -4.31
C LYS A 32 -15.26 -17.57 -5.31
N LYS A 33 -14.47 -18.53 -4.78
CA LYS A 33 -13.61 -19.61 -5.38
C LYS A 33 -12.78 -19.30 -6.64
N ASP A 34 -13.33 -18.64 -7.65
CA ASP A 34 -12.67 -18.37 -8.95
C ASP A 34 -12.72 -16.89 -9.37
N GLU A 35 -13.55 -16.07 -8.73
CA GLU A 35 -13.52 -14.62 -8.92
C GLU A 35 -12.30 -14.06 -8.18
N LYS A 36 -11.31 -13.57 -8.94
CA LYS A 36 -10.08 -13.02 -8.36
C LYS A 36 -10.06 -11.51 -8.37
N ILE A 37 -10.72 -10.90 -9.35
CA ILE A 37 -10.59 -9.49 -9.69
C ILE A 37 -11.97 -8.93 -10.08
N ALA A 38 -12.33 -7.75 -9.58
CA ALA A 38 -13.43 -6.95 -10.07
C ALA A 38 -12.93 -5.58 -10.53
N ILE A 39 -13.59 -5.01 -11.53
CA ILE A 39 -13.26 -3.72 -12.11
C ILE A 39 -14.48 -2.81 -11.93
N PHE A 40 -14.27 -1.67 -11.31
CA PHE A 40 -15.27 -0.62 -11.11
C PHE A 40 -14.98 0.51 -12.07
N ILE A 41 -15.99 0.93 -12.83
CA ILE A 41 -15.89 2.04 -13.79
C ILE A 41 -16.96 3.06 -13.41
N THR A 42 -16.59 4.32 -13.28
CA THR A 42 -17.55 5.39 -13.02
C THR A 42 -18.33 5.76 -14.28
N LYS A 43 -19.53 6.34 -14.09
CA LYS A 43 -20.29 6.86 -15.22
C LYS A 43 -19.55 8.00 -15.93
N GLY A 44 -18.86 8.86 -15.18
CA GLY A 44 -18.00 9.90 -15.74
C GLY A 44 -16.89 9.37 -16.65
N ALA A 45 -16.25 8.25 -16.30
CA ALA A 45 -15.22 7.64 -17.15
C ALA A 45 -15.81 7.08 -18.45
N LEU A 46 -16.98 6.45 -18.39
CA LEU A 46 -17.68 5.92 -19.58
C LEU A 46 -18.14 7.01 -20.55
N ASP A 47 -18.52 8.17 -20.03
CA ASP A 47 -19.01 9.27 -20.85
C ASP A 47 -17.87 10.13 -21.42
N PHE A 48 -16.71 10.16 -20.74
CA PHE A 48 -15.56 10.97 -21.14
C PHE A 48 -14.63 10.25 -22.12
N PHE A 49 -14.28 8.98 -21.85
CA PHE A 49 -13.31 8.25 -22.67
C PHE A 49 -13.96 7.57 -23.87
N ASN A 50 -13.24 7.56 -25.00
CA ASN A 50 -13.59 6.70 -26.11
C ASN A 50 -13.24 5.22 -25.82
N LYS A 51 -13.67 4.31 -26.69
CA LYS A 51 -13.49 2.86 -26.48
C LYS A 51 -12.02 2.46 -26.31
N GLU A 52 -11.12 3.07 -27.08
CA GLU A 52 -9.69 2.74 -27.09
C GLU A 52 -8.99 3.28 -25.84
N GLU A 53 -9.29 4.50 -25.44
CA GLU A 53 -8.81 5.13 -24.21
C GLU A 53 -9.28 4.38 -22.96
N LEU A 54 -10.58 4.05 -22.91
CA LEU A 54 -11.14 3.29 -21.80
C LEU A 54 -10.49 1.90 -21.70
N GLN A 55 -10.23 1.26 -22.85
CA GLN A 55 -9.52 -0.01 -22.89
C GLN A 55 -8.08 0.14 -22.38
N ALA A 56 -7.38 1.23 -22.70
CA ALA A 56 -6.03 1.49 -22.19
C ALA A 56 -6.02 1.66 -20.67
N VAL A 57 -6.93 2.47 -20.12
CA VAL A 57 -7.06 2.70 -18.66
C VAL A 57 -7.40 1.39 -17.94
N ILE A 58 -8.37 0.62 -18.44
CA ILE A 58 -8.73 -0.67 -17.86
C ILE A 58 -7.55 -1.65 -17.92
N GLY A 59 -6.76 -1.64 -18.99
CA GLY A 59 -5.59 -2.49 -19.13
C GLY A 59 -4.47 -2.16 -18.14
N HIS A 60 -4.26 -0.87 -17.88
CA HIS A 60 -3.33 -0.39 -16.84
C HIS A 60 -3.81 -0.83 -15.44
N GLU A 61 -5.07 -0.58 -15.09
CA GLU A 61 -5.65 -1.00 -13.79
C GLU A 61 -5.66 -2.52 -13.60
N PHE A 62 -5.89 -3.27 -14.69
CA PHE A 62 -5.84 -4.72 -14.67
C PHE A 62 -4.42 -5.25 -14.44
N SER A 63 -3.39 -4.60 -14.97
CA SER A 63 -2.01 -5.02 -14.79
C SER A 63 -1.55 -4.85 -13.33
N HIS A 64 -2.03 -3.82 -12.62
CA HIS A 64 -1.81 -3.67 -11.17
C HIS A 64 -2.41 -4.81 -10.34
N ALA A 65 -3.63 -5.23 -10.68
CA ALA A 65 -4.26 -6.38 -10.03
C ALA A 65 -3.54 -7.70 -10.37
N PHE A 66 -3.07 -7.86 -11.61
CA PHE A 66 -2.28 -9.02 -12.04
C PHE A 66 -0.96 -9.15 -11.27
N HIS A 67 -0.22 -8.05 -11.10
CA HIS A 67 1.04 -8.02 -10.34
C HIS A 67 0.85 -8.04 -8.81
N LYS A 68 -0.41 -8.17 -8.34
CA LYS A 68 -0.76 -8.28 -6.92
C LYS A 68 -0.30 -7.08 -6.10
N ASP A 69 -0.41 -5.88 -6.69
CA ASP A 69 0.15 -4.69 -6.07
C ASP A 69 -0.46 -4.38 -4.72
N VAL A 70 -1.76 -4.64 -4.56
CA VAL A 70 -2.49 -4.52 -3.29
C VAL A 70 -1.87 -5.39 -2.18
N VAL A 71 -1.48 -6.64 -2.49
CA VAL A 71 -0.89 -7.56 -1.50
C VAL A 71 0.48 -7.08 -1.06
N LEU A 72 1.31 -6.63 -2.00
CA LEU A 72 2.63 -6.10 -1.65
C LEU A 72 2.50 -4.78 -0.86
N ASN A 73 1.60 -3.89 -1.28
CA ASN A 73 1.37 -2.62 -0.58
C ASN A 73 0.89 -2.86 0.86
N LEU A 74 0.02 -3.86 1.09
CA LEU A 74 -0.38 -4.29 2.43
C LEU A 74 0.80 -4.82 3.26
N LYS A 75 1.69 -5.63 2.67
CA LYS A 75 2.90 -6.12 3.35
C LYS A 75 3.83 -4.98 3.75
N LEU A 76 4.07 -4.03 2.84
CA LEU A 76 4.90 -2.85 3.10
C LEU A 76 4.28 -1.97 4.19
N PHE A 77 2.97 -1.73 4.12
CA PHE A 77 2.24 -0.99 5.14
C PHE A 77 2.34 -1.66 6.52
N SER A 78 2.19 -2.99 6.59
CA SER A 78 2.32 -3.75 7.83
C SER A 78 3.74 -3.63 8.43
N LEU A 79 4.79 -3.67 7.60
CA LEU A 79 6.17 -3.48 8.05
C LEU A 79 6.41 -2.07 8.60
N ILE A 80 5.95 -1.04 7.87
CA ILE A 80 6.06 0.36 8.30
C ILE A 80 5.31 0.59 9.60
N PHE A 81 4.12 0.00 9.72
CA PHE A 81 3.31 0.07 10.93
C PHE A 81 4.03 -0.57 12.12
N ALA A 82 4.62 -1.75 11.95
CA ALA A 82 5.38 -2.42 13.01
C ALA A 82 6.57 -1.58 13.50
N LEU A 83 7.33 -0.98 12.58
CA LEU A 83 8.44 -0.06 12.93
C LEU A 83 7.93 1.19 13.65
N ASN A 84 6.79 1.72 13.24
CA ASN A 84 6.17 2.86 13.89
C ASN A 84 5.71 2.53 15.32
N CYS A 85 5.14 1.34 15.54
CA CYS A 85 4.78 0.88 16.88
C CYS A 85 5.98 0.83 17.83
N ILE A 86 7.14 0.36 17.37
CA ILE A 86 8.38 0.34 18.16
C ILE A 86 8.79 1.75 18.58
N SER A 87 8.75 2.70 17.62
CA SER A 87 9.04 4.11 17.90
C SER A 87 8.06 4.69 18.92
N LEU A 88 6.76 4.40 18.76
CA LEU A 88 5.70 4.88 19.65
C LEU A 88 5.87 4.36 21.08
N ILE A 89 6.21 3.08 21.26
CA ILE A 89 6.49 2.50 22.57
C ILE A 89 7.67 3.22 23.23
N GLY A 90 8.75 3.46 22.48
CA GLY A 90 9.89 4.24 22.96
C GLY A 90 9.49 5.64 23.44
N ASP A 91 8.69 6.36 22.65
CA ASP A 91 8.18 7.71 23.01
C ASP A 91 7.30 7.68 24.27
N ILE A 92 6.40 6.70 24.38
CA ILE A 92 5.52 6.54 25.55
C ILE A 92 6.36 6.30 26.82
N VAL A 93 7.36 5.43 26.76
CA VAL A 93 8.25 5.13 27.90
C VAL A 93 9.04 6.37 28.29
N LEU A 94 9.63 7.09 27.33
CA LEU A 94 10.37 8.33 27.61
C LEU A 94 9.48 9.41 28.26
N ARG A 95 8.26 9.61 27.77
CA ARG A 95 7.30 10.56 28.35
C ARG A 95 6.85 10.16 29.74
N SER A 96 6.67 8.86 29.98
CA SER A 96 6.31 8.33 31.31
C SER A 96 7.44 8.54 32.32
N LEU A 97 8.67 8.25 31.91
CA LEU A 97 9.87 8.51 32.72
C LEU A 97 10.03 10.00 33.05
N SER A 98 9.81 10.88 32.08
CA SER A 98 9.92 12.34 32.30
C SER A 98 8.86 12.90 33.26
N LYS A 99 7.74 12.20 33.47
CA LYS A 99 6.68 12.56 34.44
C LYS A 99 6.90 11.93 35.82
N THR A 100 7.84 11.00 35.94
CA THR A 100 8.14 10.31 37.20
C THR A 100 8.94 11.24 38.10
N LYS A 101 8.48 11.46 39.35
CA LYS A 101 9.21 12.26 40.34
C LYS A 101 10.48 11.52 40.75
N THR A 102 11.62 12.21 40.65
CA THR A 102 12.93 11.70 41.06
C THR A 102 12.91 11.35 42.56
N SER A 103 13.30 10.13 42.90
CA SER A 103 13.43 9.67 44.29
C SER A 103 14.81 10.03 44.84
N ASN A 104 14.96 10.16 46.17
CA ASN A 104 16.26 10.37 46.81
C ASN A 104 17.15 9.11 46.82
N SER A 105 16.63 7.95 46.36
CA SER A 105 17.43 6.73 46.24
C SER A 105 18.33 6.78 44.99
N LYS A 106 19.65 6.72 45.19
CA LYS A 106 20.65 6.69 44.10
C LYS A 106 20.49 5.47 43.19
N ASP A 107 20.08 4.33 43.72
CA ASP A 107 19.91 3.11 42.92
C ASP A 107 18.67 3.18 42.02
N HIS A 108 17.58 3.81 42.51
CA HIS A 108 16.37 4.03 41.73
C HIS A 108 16.64 4.97 40.54
N ASN A 109 17.42 6.04 40.74
CA ASN A 109 17.75 6.99 39.69
C ASN A 109 18.66 6.39 38.61
N LYS A 110 19.59 5.50 38.97
CA LYS A 110 20.41 4.75 38.01
C LYS A 110 19.56 3.82 37.14
N ALA A 111 18.63 3.09 37.75
CA ALA A 111 17.71 2.21 37.01
C ALA A 111 16.82 3.01 36.03
N LEU A 112 16.33 4.17 36.46
CA LEU A 112 15.52 5.06 35.62
C LEU A 112 16.31 5.62 34.43
N ALA A 113 17.57 6.00 34.64
CA ALA A 113 18.48 6.47 33.59
C ALA A 113 18.79 5.38 32.55
N VAL A 114 19.04 4.14 33.00
CA VAL A 114 19.26 3.00 32.09
C VAL A 114 18.00 2.70 31.28
N LEU A 115 16.82 2.68 31.89
CA LEU A 115 15.56 2.49 31.18
C LEU A 115 15.33 3.59 30.14
N GLY A 116 15.61 4.84 30.49
CA GLY A 116 15.51 5.98 29.59
C GLY A 116 16.47 5.89 28.39
N ALA A 117 17.71 5.48 28.62
CA ALA A 117 18.68 5.28 27.55
C ALA A 117 18.22 4.18 26.58
N ILE A 118 17.70 3.06 27.10
CA ILE A 118 17.15 1.98 26.28
C ILE A 118 15.95 2.48 25.46
N ALA A 119 15.01 3.18 26.09
CA ALA A 119 13.82 3.72 25.43
C ALA A 119 14.18 4.73 24.32
N LEU A 120 15.21 5.56 24.54
CA LEU A 120 15.74 6.50 23.56
C LEU A 120 16.31 5.77 22.33
N VAL A 121 17.06 4.68 22.54
CA VAL A 121 17.58 3.87 21.44
C VAL A 121 16.42 3.27 20.63
N PHE A 122 15.41 2.68 21.27
CA PHE A 122 14.24 2.15 20.57
C PHE A 122 13.46 3.23 19.81
N PHE A 123 13.30 4.41 20.40
CA PHE A 123 12.64 5.55 19.75
C PHE A 123 13.38 5.96 18.48
N ILE A 124 14.70 6.17 18.56
CA ILE A 124 15.53 6.60 17.43
C ILE A 124 15.55 5.54 16.33
N LEU A 125 15.77 4.27 16.69
CA LEU A 125 15.79 3.17 15.73
C LEU A 125 14.44 3.00 15.03
N GLY A 126 13.33 3.08 15.78
CA GLY A 126 11.98 3.01 15.21
C GLY A 126 11.67 4.20 14.30
N ALA A 127 12.08 5.42 14.69
CA ALA A 127 11.86 6.63 13.91
C ALA A 127 12.66 6.62 12.59
N LEU A 128 13.96 6.31 12.67
CA LEU A 128 14.82 6.17 11.50
C LEU A 128 14.34 5.03 10.60
N GLY A 129 14.01 3.87 11.18
CA GLY A 129 13.47 2.73 10.45
C GLY A 129 12.20 3.08 9.68
N THR A 130 11.27 3.80 10.33
CA THR A 130 10.03 4.26 9.68
C THR A 130 10.31 5.22 8.54
N LEU A 131 11.27 6.15 8.69
CA LEU A 131 11.66 7.10 7.66
C LEU A 131 12.19 6.38 6.42
N PHE A 132 13.18 5.49 6.59
CA PHE A 132 13.74 4.74 5.46
C PHE A 132 12.72 3.79 4.82
N ALA A 133 11.87 3.15 5.61
CA ALA A 133 10.83 2.27 5.10
C ALA A 133 9.81 3.02 4.21
N ARG A 134 9.45 4.26 4.56
CA ARG A 134 8.58 5.11 3.72
C ARG A 134 9.25 5.52 2.42
N ILE A 135 10.55 5.83 2.44
CA ILE A 135 11.32 6.14 1.23
C ILE A 135 11.35 4.91 0.31
N LEU A 136 11.66 3.73 0.86
CA LEU A 136 11.65 2.48 0.11
C LEU A 136 10.27 2.17 -0.48
N GLN A 137 9.20 2.38 0.28
CA GLN A 137 7.84 2.22 -0.22
C GLN A 137 7.55 3.15 -1.41
N ALA A 138 7.97 4.42 -1.35
CA ALA A 138 7.80 5.36 -2.45
C ALA A 138 8.60 4.94 -3.70
N CYS A 139 9.83 4.44 -3.53
CA CYS A 139 10.63 3.91 -4.63
C CYS A 139 9.98 2.67 -5.27
N ILE A 140 9.48 1.73 -4.46
CA ILE A 140 8.77 0.54 -4.93
C ILE A 140 7.50 0.94 -5.69
N SER A 141 6.73 1.90 -5.17
CA SER A 141 5.53 2.41 -5.84
C SER A 141 5.87 2.92 -7.23
N ARG A 142 6.95 3.69 -7.39
CA ARG A 142 7.37 4.23 -8.68
C ARG A 142 7.81 3.15 -9.67
N GLN A 143 8.52 2.13 -9.20
CA GLN A 143 8.92 1.01 -10.07
C GLN A 143 7.73 0.20 -10.57
N LYS A 144 6.65 0.12 -9.78
CA LYS A 144 5.43 -0.59 -10.16
C LYS A 144 4.65 0.09 -11.25
N GLU A 145 4.47 1.41 -11.17
CA GLU A 145 3.84 2.20 -12.23
C GLU A 145 4.54 1.94 -13.57
N TYR A 146 5.89 1.96 -13.56
CA TYR A 146 6.67 1.66 -14.76
C TYR A 146 6.42 0.23 -15.31
N LEU A 147 6.31 -0.75 -14.42
CA LEU A 147 6.06 -2.15 -14.80
C LEU A 147 4.63 -2.36 -15.29
N ALA A 148 3.66 -1.66 -14.70
CA ALA A 148 2.26 -1.65 -15.09
C ALA A 148 2.06 -1.04 -16.49
N ASP A 149 2.76 0.05 -16.78
CA ASP A 149 2.74 0.71 -18.08
C ASP A 149 3.27 -0.22 -19.18
N VAL A 150 4.43 -0.85 -18.98
CA VAL A 150 5.01 -1.80 -19.94
C VAL A 150 4.07 -2.99 -20.19
N SER A 151 3.45 -3.51 -19.13
CA SER A 151 2.55 -4.67 -19.22
C SER A 151 1.25 -4.32 -19.97
N SER A 152 0.73 -3.10 -19.78
CA SER A 152 -0.49 -2.65 -20.47
C SER A 152 -0.32 -2.61 -21.99
N VAL A 153 0.85 -2.15 -22.47
CA VAL A 153 1.20 -2.15 -23.90
C VAL A 153 1.23 -3.58 -24.44
N GLN A 154 1.84 -4.51 -23.69
CA GLN A 154 1.95 -5.91 -24.09
C GLN A 154 0.57 -6.59 -24.22
N TYR A 155 -0.40 -6.26 -23.37
CA TYR A 155 -1.76 -6.82 -23.46
C TYR A 155 -2.62 -6.21 -24.56
N ILE A 156 -2.35 -4.97 -24.96
CA ILE A 156 -3.03 -4.32 -26.08
C ILE A 156 -2.51 -4.87 -27.41
N GLU A 157 -1.20 -5.13 -27.52
CA GLU A 157 -0.57 -5.63 -28.74
C GLU A 157 -0.99 -7.08 -29.07
N ILE A 158 -1.14 -7.95 -28.07
CA ILE A 158 -1.62 -9.33 -28.24
C ILE A 158 -3.08 -9.38 -28.75
N HIS A 159 -3.89 -8.33 -28.55
CA HIS A 159 -5.27 -8.29 -29.06
C HIS A 159 -5.34 -7.86 -30.54
N LYS A 160 -4.26 -7.34 -31.13
CA LYS A 160 -4.22 -6.94 -32.55
C LYS A 160 -3.74 -8.07 -33.49
N LEU A 161 -3.26 -9.19 -32.94
CA LEU A 161 -2.91 -10.43 -33.65
C LEU A 161 -4.06 -11.43 -33.56
#